data_AF-A0A9X1GLM4-F1
#
_entry.id   AF-A0A9X1GLM4-F1
#
_cell.length_a   1.000
_cell.length_b   1.000
_cell.length_c   1.000
_cell.angle_alpha   90.00
_cell.angle_beta   90.00
_cell.angle_gamma   90.00
#
_symmetry.space_group_name_H-M   'P 1'
#
loop_
_entity.id
_entity.type
_entity.pdbx_description
1 polymer ?
#
loop_
_entity_poly.entity_id
_entity_poly.type
_entity_poly.pdbx_seq_one_letter_code
_entity_poly.pdbx_strand_id
1 'polypeptide(L)'
;MKFVLSEVKNSSLILAKIPDSLRLVIEKIQSYSYAELYEEKDIQGTSLEDSLITVFNAIEKEKNSLDISHCYFFMAIVMGIAVQPTIKTYLPRETITGRVFQHLFQHWIYPKNHSQSNLNVSFRDYQNYLGQYQALDEAVDVFENLLQVLESVKTREAILNILDDCFQGYAIFPGSQGRRELFDWWLLDVVPSVFCGRLPENIHTLKEVDKTTKHISKIRNYFWKVKVVENNQSQGNTDLEKQDLLLKFLAN
;
A
#
# COMPACT_ATOMS: atom_id res chain seq x y z
N MET A 1 13.68 -0.60 -24.07
CA MET A 1 14.13 0.41 -23.07
C MET A 1 14.88 -0.37 -22.00
N LYS A 2 16.21 -0.20 -21.87
CA LYS A 2 17.02 -0.91 -20.86
C LYS A 2 16.93 -0.13 -19.56
N PHE A 3 16.22 -0.66 -18.57
CA PHE A 3 16.16 -0.07 -17.24
C PHE A 3 17.46 -0.35 -16.47
N VAL A 4 17.91 0.66 -15.74
CA VAL A 4 19.27 0.81 -15.24
C VAL A 4 19.44 0.08 -13.91
N LEU A 5 20.49 -0.73 -13.84
CA LEU A 5 21.05 -1.49 -12.70
C LEU A 5 21.25 -0.74 -11.36
N SER A 6 20.81 0.50 -11.21
CA SER A 6 21.01 1.30 -9.99
C SER A 6 20.02 0.96 -8.86
N GLU A 7 18.82 0.48 -9.17
CA GLU A 7 17.78 0.20 -8.16
C GLU A 7 18.05 -1.07 -7.33
N VAL A 8 18.75 -2.06 -7.91
CA VAL A 8 19.10 -3.33 -7.25
C VAL A 8 20.02 -3.13 -6.04
N LYS A 9 20.80 -2.05 -5.99
CA LYS A 9 21.72 -1.79 -4.86
C LYS A 9 21.00 -1.45 -3.56
N ASN A 10 19.90 -0.69 -3.60
CA ASN A 10 19.21 -0.30 -2.38
C ASN A 10 18.35 -1.45 -1.84
N SER A 11 17.71 -2.25 -2.69
CA SER A 11 16.94 -3.44 -2.30
C SER A 11 17.79 -4.41 -1.46
N SER A 12 19.06 -4.63 -1.84
CA SER A 12 19.98 -5.51 -1.10
C SER A 12 20.26 -5.06 0.34
N LEU A 13 20.28 -3.74 0.60
CA LEU A 13 20.54 -3.19 1.93
C LEU A 13 19.29 -3.22 2.83
N ILE A 14 18.09 -3.22 2.25
CA ILE A 14 16.83 -3.36 2.99
C ILE A 14 16.59 -4.84 3.33
N LEU A 15 16.83 -5.74 2.37
CA LEU A 15 16.74 -7.19 2.58
C LEU A 15 17.71 -7.69 3.66
N ALA A 16 18.85 -7.04 3.86
CA ALA A 16 19.78 -7.36 4.95
C ALA A 16 19.26 -6.99 6.36
N LYS A 17 18.16 -6.24 6.47
CA LYS A 17 17.58 -5.78 7.75
C LYS A 17 16.36 -6.56 8.21
N ILE A 18 15.87 -7.50 7.40
CA ILE A 18 14.76 -8.38 7.76
C ILE A 18 15.29 -9.75 8.24
N PRO A 19 14.52 -10.52 9.03
CA PRO A 19 14.90 -11.86 9.44
C PRO A 19 15.15 -12.80 8.26
N ASP A 20 16.10 -13.73 8.41
CA ASP A 20 16.44 -14.70 7.37
C ASP A 20 15.24 -15.55 6.94
N SER A 21 14.32 -15.86 7.86
CA SER A 21 13.08 -16.58 7.57
C SER A 21 12.21 -15.86 6.53
N LEU A 22 12.03 -14.54 6.67
CA LEU A 22 11.28 -13.72 5.71
C LEU A 22 12.09 -13.52 4.41
N ARG A 23 13.40 -13.28 4.52
CA ARG A 23 14.28 -13.10 3.36
C ARG A 23 14.28 -14.33 2.45
N LEU A 24 14.41 -15.53 3.02
CA LEU A 24 14.36 -16.79 2.26
C LEU A 24 13.02 -17.01 1.58
N VAL A 25 11.91 -16.61 2.22
CA VAL A 25 10.57 -16.65 1.60
C VAL A 25 10.49 -15.72 0.41
N ILE A 26 11.00 -14.48 0.55
CA ILE A 26 11.06 -13.50 -0.53
C ILE A 26 11.90 -14.02 -1.70
N GLU A 27 13.12 -14.49 -1.45
CA GLU A 27 14.02 -15.01 -2.48
C GLU A 27 13.39 -16.21 -3.21
N LYS A 28 12.69 -17.08 -2.48
CA LYS A 28 11.98 -18.22 -3.06
C LYS A 28 10.84 -17.78 -3.98
N ILE A 29 9.96 -16.91 -3.49
CA ILE A 29 8.79 -16.41 -4.24
C ILE A 29 9.23 -15.60 -5.46
N GLN A 30 10.28 -14.80 -5.33
CA GLN A 30 10.85 -14.08 -6.46
C GLN A 30 11.32 -15.03 -7.58
N SER A 31 11.78 -16.24 -7.25
CA SER A 31 12.24 -17.21 -8.26
C SER A 31 11.10 -17.88 -9.04
N TYR A 32 9.84 -17.71 -8.61
CA TYR A 32 8.69 -18.31 -9.27
C TYR A 32 8.27 -17.50 -10.50
N SER A 33 7.43 -18.12 -11.31
CA SER A 33 6.80 -17.51 -12.48
C SER A 33 5.30 -17.75 -12.39
N TYR A 34 4.51 -16.72 -12.71
CA TYR A 34 3.08 -16.66 -12.45
C TYR A 34 2.30 -16.38 -13.75
N ALA A 35 1.29 -17.20 -14.01
CA ALA A 35 0.41 -16.99 -15.16
C ALA A 35 -0.40 -15.69 -15.04
N GLU A 36 -0.74 -15.32 -13.80
CA GLU A 36 -1.48 -14.11 -13.41
C GLU A 36 -0.68 -12.82 -13.72
N LEU A 37 0.65 -12.94 -13.80
CA LEU A 37 1.56 -11.87 -14.22
C LEU A 37 1.91 -11.95 -15.73
N TYR A 38 1.20 -12.81 -16.50
CA TYR A 38 1.42 -13.09 -17.93
C TYR A 38 2.82 -13.62 -18.28
N GLU A 39 3.43 -14.39 -17.38
CA GLU A 39 4.71 -15.04 -17.65
C GLU A 39 4.49 -16.36 -18.44
N GLU A 40 5.33 -16.62 -19.45
CA GLU A 40 5.15 -17.74 -20.40
C GLU A 40 5.32 -19.14 -19.77
N LYS A 41 5.60 -19.25 -18.46
CA LYS A 41 5.89 -20.51 -17.79
C LYS A 41 5.38 -20.54 -16.35
N ASP A 42 4.25 -21.17 -16.10
CA ASP A 42 3.94 -21.67 -14.76
C ASP A 42 4.62 -23.03 -14.56
N ILE A 43 5.89 -23.03 -14.14
CA ILE A 43 6.68 -24.27 -13.97
C ILE A 43 6.32 -24.96 -12.65
N GLN A 44 5.82 -24.21 -11.66
CA GLN A 44 5.66 -24.71 -10.29
C GLN A 44 4.20 -24.95 -9.88
N GLY A 45 3.22 -24.52 -10.68
CA GLY A 45 1.80 -24.69 -10.39
C GLY A 45 1.35 -23.96 -9.12
N THR A 46 2.09 -22.93 -8.69
CA THR A 46 1.80 -22.15 -7.49
C THR A 46 1.14 -20.84 -7.91
N SER A 47 -0.03 -20.54 -7.36
CA SER A 47 -0.72 -19.29 -7.67
C SER A 47 0.00 -18.08 -7.08
N LEU A 48 -0.27 -16.90 -7.67
CA LEU A 48 0.20 -15.64 -7.10
C LEU A 48 -0.39 -15.42 -5.70
N GLU A 49 -1.67 -15.75 -5.51
CA GLU A 49 -2.37 -15.64 -4.23
C GLU A 49 -1.70 -16.47 -3.14
N ASP A 50 -1.36 -17.74 -3.42
CA ASP A 50 -0.64 -18.62 -2.48
C ASP A 50 0.71 -18.02 -2.07
N SER A 51 1.36 -17.32 -3.01
CA SER A 51 2.64 -16.67 -2.75
C SER A 51 2.46 -15.44 -1.86
N LEU A 52 1.45 -14.60 -2.11
CA LEU A 52 1.10 -13.47 -1.23
C LEU A 52 0.79 -13.95 0.18
N ILE A 53 -0.02 -15.00 0.32
CA ILE A 53 -0.33 -15.64 1.60
C ILE A 53 0.94 -16.14 2.29
N THR A 54 1.86 -16.74 1.54
CA THR A 54 3.13 -17.24 2.08
C THR A 54 4.00 -16.10 2.63
N VAL A 55 4.06 -14.94 1.95
CA VAL A 55 4.75 -13.74 2.46
C VAL A 55 4.11 -13.27 3.77
N PHE A 56 2.78 -13.15 3.81
CA PHE A 56 2.06 -12.68 5.00
C PHE A 56 2.25 -13.62 6.19
N ASN A 57 2.14 -14.93 5.97
CA ASN A 57 2.41 -15.92 7.01
C ASN A 57 3.85 -15.83 7.52
N ALA A 58 4.82 -15.42 6.70
CA ALA A 58 6.20 -15.22 7.14
C ALA A 58 6.34 -13.94 7.99
N ILE A 59 5.68 -12.85 7.62
CA ILE A 59 5.64 -11.61 8.44
C ILE A 59 5.00 -11.89 9.80
N GLU A 60 3.88 -12.61 9.82
CA GLU A 60 3.11 -12.93 11.03
C GLU A 60 3.88 -13.81 12.03
N LYS A 61 4.82 -14.63 11.54
CA LYS A 61 5.68 -15.45 12.40
C LYS A 61 6.75 -14.64 13.13
N GLU A 62 7.17 -13.51 12.55
CA GLU A 62 8.30 -12.70 13.04
C GLU A 62 7.86 -11.52 13.91
N LYS A 63 6.57 -11.18 13.90
CA LYS A 63 6.05 -9.96 14.52
C LYS A 63 4.90 -10.27 15.48
N ASN A 64 4.73 -9.41 16.49
CA ASN A 64 3.53 -9.43 17.32
C ASN A 64 2.32 -8.85 16.54
N SER A 65 1.11 -9.03 17.08
CA SER A 65 -0.14 -8.62 16.42
C SER A 65 -0.24 -7.12 16.10
N LEU A 66 0.34 -6.26 16.95
CA LEU A 66 0.34 -4.82 16.73
C LEU A 66 1.24 -4.46 15.53
N ASP A 67 2.43 -5.03 15.48
CA ASP A 67 3.38 -4.81 14.39
C ASP A 67 2.88 -5.38 13.05
N ILE A 68 2.14 -6.50 13.07
CA ILE A 68 1.48 -7.06 11.88
C ILE A 68 0.45 -6.08 11.34
N SER A 69 -0.43 -5.56 12.21
CA SER A 69 -1.46 -4.59 11.83
C SER A 69 -0.85 -3.33 11.22
N HIS A 70 0.28 -2.86 11.76
CA HIS A 70 1.03 -1.75 11.20
C HIS A 70 1.61 -2.07 9.82
N CYS A 71 2.17 -3.28 9.65
CA CYS A 71 2.71 -3.68 8.35
C CYS A 71 1.63 -3.66 7.27
N TYR A 72 0.49 -4.29 7.53
CA TYR A 72 -0.61 -4.33 6.55
C TYR A 72 -1.20 -2.96 6.28
N PHE A 73 -1.37 -2.14 7.31
CA PHE A 73 -1.82 -0.75 7.16
C PHE A 73 -0.91 0.02 6.20
N PHE A 74 0.39 -0.01 6.43
CA PHE A 74 1.32 0.78 5.65
C PHE A 74 1.58 0.21 4.25
N MET A 75 1.53 -1.12 4.07
CA MET A 75 1.51 -1.71 2.72
C MET A 75 0.31 -1.22 1.93
N ALA A 76 -0.89 -1.22 2.53
CA ALA A 76 -2.09 -0.72 1.87
C ALA A 76 -1.95 0.75 1.46
N ILE A 77 -1.44 1.60 2.36
CA ILE A 77 -1.19 3.02 2.05
C ILE A 77 -0.25 3.17 0.85
N VAL A 78 0.84 2.40 0.78
CA VAL A 78 1.78 2.42 -0.36
C VAL A 78 1.08 2.05 -1.66
N MET A 79 0.28 0.98 -1.67
CA MET A 79 -0.48 0.56 -2.85
C MET A 79 -1.50 1.61 -3.27
N GLY A 80 -2.21 2.23 -2.32
CA GLY A 80 -3.12 3.34 -2.60
C GLY A 80 -2.44 4.53 -3.27
N ILE A 81 -1.22 4.86 -2.85
CA ILE A 81 -0.43 5.92 -3.47
C ILE A 81 -0.07 5.54 -4.91
N ALA A 82 0.31 4.29 -5.15
CA ALA A 82 0.64 3.78 -6.48
C ALA A 82 -0.57 3.75 -7.45
N VAL A 83 -1.78 3.55 -6.92
CA VAL A 83 -3.06 3.55 -7.68
C VAL A 83 -3.58 4.96 -7.98
N GLN A 84 -3.26 5.96 -7.15
CA GLN A 84 -3.77 7.33 -7.29
C GLN A 84 -3.62 7.94 -8.71
N PRO A 85 -2.53 7.73 -9.46
CA PRO A 85 -2.40 8.20 -10.84
C PRO A 85 -3.45 7.64 -11.80
N THR A 86 -3.90 6.39 -11.61
CA THR A 86 -4.96 5.77 -12.41
C THR A 86 -6.25 6.55 -12.24
N ILE A 87 -6.71 6.74 -11.00
CA ILE A 87 -7.91 7.53 -10.70
C ILE A 87 -7.80 8.94 -11.32
N LYS A 88 -6.66 9.61 -11.16
CA LYS A 88 -6.45 10.96 -11.71
C LYS A 88 -6.42 11.03 -13.23
N THR A 89 -6.17 9.92 -13.91
CA THR A 89 -6.23 9.86 -15.37
C THR A 89 -7.68 9.99 -15.86
N TYR A 90 -8.62 9.36 -15.16
CA TYR A 90 -10.06 9.43 -15.48
C TYR A 90 -10.75 10.61 -14.79
N LEU A 91 -10.32 10.98 -13.59
CA LEU A 91 -10.90 12.00 -12.73
C LEU A 91 -9.85 13.02 -12.26
N PRO A 92 -9.30 13.89 -13.13
CA PRO A 92 -8.17 14.76 -12.78
C PRO A 92 -8.42 15.76 -11.63
N ARG A 93 -9.70 16.08 -11.36
CA ARG A 93 -10.13 17.06 -10.35
C ARG A 93 -10.73 16.42 -9.10
N GLU A 94 -10.67 15.10 -8.96
CA GLU A 94 -11.17 14.44 -7.76
C GLU A 94 -10.36 14.84 -6.52
N THR A 95 -11.04 14.87 -5.39
CA THR A 95 -10.43 15.13 -4.06
C THR A 95 -10.68 13.98 -3.10
N ILE A 96 -11.35 12.93 -3.56
CA ILE A 96 -11.73 11.78 -2.78
C ILE A 96 -10.50 11.03 -2.27
N THR A 97 -9.54 10.73 -3.13
CA THR A 97 -8.38 9.91 -2.74
C THR A 97 -7.60 10.57 -1.59
N GLY A 98 -7.47 11.91 -1.64
CA GLY A 98 -6.89 12.71 -0.56
C GLY A 98 -7.71 12.66 0.74
N ARG A 99 -9.05 12.71 0.66
CA ARG A 99 -9.93 12.60 1.83
C ARG A 99 -9.87 11.20 2.46
N VAL A 100 -9.77 10.14 1.66
CA VAL A 100 -9.57 8.77 2.15
C VAL A 100 -8.26 8.70 2.94
N PHE A 101 -7.13 9.14 2.39
CA PHE A 101 -5.87 9.14 3.13
C PHE A 101 -5.97 9.95 4.42
N GLN A 102 -6.53 11.16 4.37
CA GLN A 102 -6.73 11.99 5.56
C GLN A 102 -7.51 11.23 6.64
N HIS A 103 -8.63 10.61 6.27
CA HIS A 103 -9.44 9.82 7.18
C HIS A 103 -8.67 8.64 7.76
N LEU A 104 -8.00 7.84 6.91
CA LEU A 104 -7.24 6.66 7.34
C LEU A 104 -6.27 7.01 8.44
N PHE A 105 -5.47 8.04 8.23
CA PHE A 105 -4.47 8.36 9.21
C PHE A 105 -5.01 9.04 10.46
N GLN A 106 -6.05 9.87 10.35
CA GLN A 106 -6.75 10.42 11.52
C GLN A 106 -7.25 9.30 12.43
N HIS A 107 -7.97 8.32 11.85
CA HIS A 107 -8.59 7.22 12.60
C HIS A 107 -7.57 6.19 13.06
N TRP A 108 -6.48 6.00 12.31
CA TRP A 108 -5.39 5.14 12.74
C TRP A 108 -4.70 5.69 13.99
N ILE A 109 -4.40 7.00 14.04
CA ILE A 109 -3.78 7.65 15.21
C ILE A 109 -4.76 7.74 16.39
N TYR A 110 -6.00 8.17 16.15
CA TYR A 110 -6.98 8.48 17.20
C TYR A 110 -8.22 7.59 17.12
N PRO A 111 -8.11 6.27 17.36
CA PRO A 111 -9.23 5.35 17.20
C PRO A 111 -10.38 5.56 18.21
N LYS A 112 -10.11 6.28 19.32
CA LYS A 112 -11.08 6.52 20.40
C LYS A 112 -11.89 7.81 20.24
N ASN A 113 -11.52 8.70 19.34
CA ASN A 113 -12.21 9.96 19.10
C ASN A 113 -13.21 9.81 17.95
N HIS A 114 -14.49 9.76 18.33
CA HIS A 114 -15.67 10.09 17.54
C HIS A 114 -16.35 8.99 16.72
N SER A 115 -17.63 8.79 17.11
CA SER A 115 -18.82 8.66 16.26
C SER A 115 -18.53 8.54 14.77
N GLN A 116 -18.88 7.38 14.19
CA GLN A 116 -19.17 7.16 12.77
C GLN A 116 -18.91 8.41 11.94
N SER A 117 -17.65 8.69 11.62
CA SER A 117 -17.39 9.72 10.64
C SER A 117 -17.91 9.11 9.35
N ASN A 118 -19.12 9.52 8.97
CA ASN A 118 -19.72 9.17 7.71
C ASN A 118 -18.80 9.81 6.66
N LEU A 119 -17.74 9.10 6.28
CA LEU A 119 -17.12 9.26 4.98
C LEU A 119 -18.24 8.96 3.99
N ASN A 120 -19.03 9.98 3.66
CA ASN A 120 -19.94 9.95 2.52
C ASN A 120 -19.08 10.17 1.27
N VAL A 121 -18.16 9.23 1.09
CA VAL A 121 -17.18 9.20 0.02
C VAL A 121 -17.55 7.97 -0.77
N SER A 122 -18.49 8.17 -1.69
CA SER A 122 -18.85 7.16 -2.66
C SER A 122 -18.25 7.54 -3.99
N PHE A 123 -17.53 6.60 -4.59
CA PHE A 123 -17.10 6.73 -5.98
C PHE A 123 -18.23 6.39 -6.97
N ARG A 124 -19.38 5.89 -6.49
CA ARG A 124 -20.54 5.51 -7.33
C ARG A 124 -21.06 6.65 -8.19
N ASP A 125 -20.99 7.88 -7.70
CA ASP A 125 -21.41 9.05 -8.47
C ASP A 125 -20.59 9.23 -9.76
N TYR A 126 -19.32 8.80 -9.76
CA TYR A 126 -18.45 8.88 -10.92
C TYR A 126 -18.69 7.75 -11.92
N GLN A 127 -18.96 6.53 -11.44
CA GLN A 127 -19.26 5.37 -12.29
C GLN A 127 -20.50 5.64 -13.16
N ASN A 128 -21.51 6.31 -12.60
CA ASN A 128 -22.72 6.71 -13.32
C ASN A 128 -22.46 7.75 -14.43
N TYR A 129 -21.40 8.56 -14.32
CA TYR A 129 -21.10 9.64 -15.26
C TYR A 129 -20.14 9.22 -16.38
N LEU A 130 -19.17 8.36 -16.06
CA LEU A 130 -18.10 7.99 -16.98
C LEU A 130 -18.38 6.70 -17.77
N GLY A 131 -19.27 5.83 -17.26
CA GLY A 131 -19.41 4.46 -17.75
C GLY A 131 -18.42 3.51 -17.07
N GLN A 132 -18.50 2.21 -17.41
CA GLN A 132 -17.68 1.16 -16.81
C GLN A 132 -16.29 1.14 -17.44
N TYR A 133 -15.27 1.46 -16.65
CA TYR A 133 -13.87 1.36 -17.04
C TYR A 133 -13.17 0.47 -16.03
N GLN A 134 -12.79 -0.73 -16.44
CA GLN A 134 -12.17 -1.73 -15.55
C GLN A 134 -11.05 -1.15 -14.68
N ALA A 135 -10.12 -0.41 -15.27
CA ALA A 135 -9.02 0.22 -14.54
C ALA A 135 -9.47 1.28 -13.50
N LEU A 136 -10.55 2.00 -13.78
CA LEU A 136 -11.11 2.96 -12.82
C LEU A 136 -11.88 2.23 -11.72
N ASP A 137 -12.66 1.21 -12.09
CA ASP A 137 -13.47 0.42 -11.16
C ASP A 137 -12.57 -0.32 -10.15
N GLU A 138 -11.54 -1.03 -10.62
CA GLU A 138 -10.57 -1.71 -9.74
C GLU A 138 -9.73 -0.71 -8.93
N ALA A 139 -9.39 0.46 -9.50
CA ALA A 139 -8.71 1.51 -8.74
C ALA A 139 -9.60 2.08 -7.63
N VAL A 140 -10.91 2.18 -7.86
CA VAL A 140 -11.89 2.58 -6.85
C VAL A 140 -12.01 1.50 -5.78
N ASP A 141 -12.07 0.22 -6.17
CA ASP A 141 -12.15 -0.92 -5.25
C ASP A 141 -10.95 -0.97 -4.30
N VAL A 142 -9.74 -0.61 -4.77
CA VAL A 142 -8.57 -0.42 -3.90
C VAL A 142 -8.83 0.63 -2.81
N PHE A 143 -9.45 1.77 -3.15
CA PHE A 143 -9.76 2.82 -2.17
C PHE A 143 -10.92 2.45 -1.24
N GLU A 144 -11.85 1.62 -1.67
CA GLU A 144 -12.89 1.06 -0.80
C GLU A 144 -12.29 0.03 0.19
N ASN A 145 -11.40 -0.86 -0.29
CA ASN A 145 -10.68 -1.80 0.56
C ASN A 145 -9.75 -1.08 1.55
N LEU A 146 -9.12 0.04 1.15
CA LEU A 146 -8.29 0.85 2.03
C LEU A 146 -9.00 1.27 3.32
N LEU A 147 -10.29 1.65 3.22
CA LEU A 147 -11.09 2.02 4.39
C LEU A 147 -11.27 0.85 5.37
N GLN A 148 -11.32 -0.37 4.86
CA GLN A 148 -11.45 -1.59 5.67
C GLN A 148 -10.15 -1.96 6.40
N VAL A 149 -9.00 -1.42 5.99
CA VAL A 149 -7.69 -1.71 6.61
C VAL A 149 -7.61 -1.18 8.05
N LEU A 150 -8.44 -0.21 8.42
CA LEU A 150 -8.59 0.26 9.80
C LEU A 150 -9.28 -0.76 10.72
N GLU A 151 -10.05 -1.70 10.17
CA GLU A 151 -10.74 -2.73 10.93
C GLU A 151 -9.80 -3.94 11.12
N SER A 152 -9.26 -4.11 12.32
CA SER A 152 -8.22 -5.13 12.61
C SER A 152 -8.57 -6.56 12.17
N VAL A 153 -9.87 -6.91 12.18
CA VAL A 153 -10.36 -8.23 11.74
C VAL A 153 -10.30 -8.39 10.22
N LYS A 154 -10.45 -7.29 9.47
CA LYS A 154 -10.48 -7.29 8.00
C LYS A 154 -9.18 -6.84 7.36
N THR A 155 -8.24 -6.27 8.13
CA THR A 155 -6.99 -5.70 7.60
C THR A 155 -6.25 -6.64 6.65
N ARG A 156 -6.15 -7.93 6.98
CA ARG A 156 -5.45 -8.94 6.16
C ARG A 156 -6.18 -9.23 4.84
N GLU A 157 -7.49 -9.39 4.88
CA GLU A 157 -8.32 -9.62 3.69
C GLU A 157 -8.32 -8.39 2.79
N ALA A 158 -8.47 -7.20 3.38
CA ALA A 158 -8.46 -5.93 2.66
C ALA A 158 -7.14 -5.71 1.90
N ILE A 159 -5.98 -5.99 2.50
CA ILE A 159 -4.70 -5.88 1.78
C ILE A 159 -4.55 -6.94 0.68
N LEU A 160 -5.08 -8.17 0.88
CA LEU A 160 -5.07 -9.18 -0.19
C LEU A 160 -5.90 -8.72 -1.39
N ASN A 161 -7.10 -8.19 -1.16
CA ASN A 161 -7.95 -7.65 -2.22
C ASN A 161 -7.28 -6.48 -2.96
N ILE A 162 -6.63 -5.57 -2.22
CA ILE A 162 -5.87 -4.47 -2.82
C ILE A 162 -4.75 -5.00 -3.74
N LEU A 163 -4.02 -6.02 -3.29
CA LEU A 163 -2.92 -6.60 -4.08
C LEU A 163 -3.45 -7.34 -5.31
N ASP A 164 -4.61 -7.98 -5.21
CA ASP A 164 -5.29 -8.62 -6.33
C ASP A 164 -5.65 -7.60 -7.42
N ASP A 165 -6.35 -6.53 -7.05
CA ASP A 165 -6.71 -5.43 -7.95
C ASP A 165 -5.48 -4.78 -8.62
N CYS A 166 -4.34 -4.75 -7.89
CA CYS A 166 -3.10 -4.15 -8.38
C CYS A 166 -2.29 -5.07 -9.30
N PHE A 167 -2.16 -6.36 -8.98
CA PHE A 167 -1.30 -7.29 -9.72
C PHE A 167 -2.03 -8.07 -10.79
N GLN A 168 -3.27 -8.49 -10.50
CA GLN A 168 -4.10 -9.28 -11.42
C GLN A 168 -5.07 -8.37 -12.20
N GLY A 169 -5.49 -7.26 -11.60
CA GLY A 169 -6.28 -6.22 -12.23
C GLY A 169 -5.48 -5.15 -12.99
N TYR A 170 -6.12 -4.01 -13.20
CA TYR A 170 -5.67 -2.82 -13.91
C TYR A 170 -5.76 -1.57 -13.02
N ALA A 171 -5.88 -1.73 -11.69
CA ALA A 171 -5.90 -0.61 -10.75
C ALA A 171 -4.66 0.29 -10.89
N ILE A 172 -3.54 -0.27 -11.36
CA ILE A 172 -2.33 0.46 -11.76
C ILE A 172 -2.23 0.40 -13.30
N PHE A 173 -2.80 1.38 -14.00
CA PHE A 173 -2.98 1.38 -15.48
C PHE A 173 -1.87 2.10 -16.26
N PRO A 174 -1.54 1.68 -17.53
CA PRO A 174 -1.89 0.43 -18.21
C PRO A 174 -1.10 -0.77 -17.71
N GLY A 175 -1.69 -1.48 -16.76
CA GLY A 175 -1.12 -2.60 -16.02
C GLY A 175 -0.95 -3.90 -16.79
N SER A 176 -0.70 -3.88 -18.11
CA SER A 176 -0.29 -5.09 -18.84
C SER A 176 1.21 -5.16 -19.08
N GLN A 177 1.91 -4.01 -19.16
CA GLN A 177 3.37 -3.95 -19.23
C GLN A 177 3.89 -3.56 -17.85
N GLY A 178 4.57 -4.47 -17.15
CA GLY A 178 5.16 -4.15 -15.85
C GLY A 178 4.63 -4.94 -14.66
N ARG A 179 3.71 -5.91 -14.82
CA ARG A 179 3.11 -6.65 -13.68
C ARG A 179 4.17 -7.37 -12.85
N ARG A 180 5.13 -7.98 -13.53
CA ARG A 180 6.25 -8.65 -12.86
C ARG A 180 7.12 -7.65 -12.10
N GLU A 181 7.47 -6.53 -12.72
CA GLU A 181 8.25 -5.46 -12.09
C GLU A 181 7.51 -4.83 -10.90
N LEU A 182 6.19 -4.67 -11.00
CA LEU A 182 5.33 -4.16 -9.93
C LEU A 182 5.27 -5.14 -8.75
N PHE A 183 5.13 -6.44 -9.04
CA PHE A 183 5.22 -7.49 -8.03
C PHE A 183 6.59 -7.54 -7.37
N ASP A 184 7.68 -7.47 -8.15
CA ASP A 184 9.04 -7.44 -7.64
C ASP A 184 9.30 -6.20 -6.78
N TRP A 185 8.81 -5.02 -7.18
CA TRP A 185 8.90 -3.82 -6.35
C TRP A 185 8.18 -4.01 -5.01
N TRP A 186 6.97 -4.55 -5.03
CA TRP A 186 6.24 -4.84 -3.81
C TRP A 186 7.00 -5.84 -2.92
N LEU A 187 7.49 -6.93 -3.50
CA LEU A 187 8.13 -8.02 -2.79
C LEU A 187 9.53 -7.64 -2.25
N LEU A 188 10.30 -6.86 -2.99
CA LEU A 188 11.71 -6.59 -2.70
C LEU A 188 11.95 -5.23 -2.04
N ASP A 189 11.02 -4.29 -2.14
CA ASP A 189 11.11 -2.97 -1.52
C ASP A 189 9.98 -2.73 -0.52
N VAL A 190 8.71 -2.83 -0.93
CA VAL A 190 7.58 -2.49 -0.06
C VAL A 190 7.53 -3.40 1.17
N VAL A 191 7.56 -4.72 0.97
CA VAL A 191 7.48 -5.71 2.05
C VAL A 191 8.63 -5.52 3.05
N PRO A 192 9.91 -5.51 2.64
CA PRO A 192 11.03 -5.32 3.56
C PRO A 192 11.05 -3.95 4.23
N SER A 193 10.72 -2.87 3.49
CA SER A 193 10.69 -1.51 4.04
C SER A 193 9.64 -1.39 5.14
N VAL A 194 8.42 -1.83 4.86
CA VAL A 194 7.31 -1.75 5.82
C VAL A 194 7.55 -2.67 7.02
N PHE A 195 8.13 -3.86 6.80
CA PHE A 195 8.55 -4.73 7.90
C PHE A 195 9.52 -4.03 8.86
N CYS A 196 10.45 -3.24 8.34
CA CYS A 196 11.38 -2.42 9.10
C CYS A 196 10.77 -1.11 9.65
N GLY A 197 9.46 -0.88 9.49
CA GLY A 197 8.78 0.31 9.98
C GLY A 197 9.08 1.59 9.19
N ARG A 198 9.39 1.46 7.89
CA ARG A 198 9.64 2.59 6.98
C ARG A 198 8.89 2.45 5.66
N LEU A 199 8.80 3.55 4.92
CA LEU A 199 8.31 3.51 3.54
C LEU A 199 9.40 3.03 2.58
N PRO A 200 9.01 2.41 1.45
CA PRO A 200 9.92 2.21 0.33
C PRO A 200 10.45 3.57 -0.15
N GLU A 201 11.69 3.63 -0.61
CA GLU A 201 12.31 4.89 -1.07
C GLU A 201 11.63 5.43 -2.34
N ASN A 202 11.13 4.50 -3.15
CA ASN A 202 10.48 4.78 -4.41
C ASN A 202 9.05 4.22 -4.44
N ILE A 203 8.15 4.96 -5.09
CA ILE A 203 6.85 4.45 -5.52
C ILE A 203 6.95 4.12 -7.00
N HIS A 204 6.68 2.87 -7.34
CA HIS A 204 6.48 2.51 -8.74
C HIS A 204 5.10 2.98 -9.17
N THR A 205 5.10 3.99 -10.04
CA THR A 205 3.92 4.39 -10.81
C THR A 205 4.19 4.12 -12.28
N LEU A 206 3.14 4.06 -13.09
CA LEU A 206 3.24 3.81 -14.53
C LEU A 206 4.32 4.64 -15.26
N LYS A 207 4.34 5.95 -15.03
CA LYS A 207 5.09 6.87 -15.88
C LYS A 207 6.55 6.97 -15.46
N GLU A 208 6.81 6.86 -14.16
CA GLU A 208 8.12 7.05 -13.56
C GLU A 208 8.20 6.31 -12.21
N VAL A 209 9.42 5.85 -11.88
CA VAL A 209 9.81 5.62 -10.49
C VAL A 209 9.94 7.01 -9.86
N ASP A 210 8.99 7.38 -9.00
CA ASP A 210 9.05 8.66 -8.28
C ASP A 210 9.44 8.42 -6.82
N LYS A 211 10.06 9.42 -6.21
CA LYS A 211 10.43 9.35 -4.80
C LYS A 211 9.17 9.38 -3.95
N THR A 212 9.04 8.41 -3.05
CA THR A 212 7.93 8.33 -2.10
C THR A 212 7.76 9.63 -1.32
N THR A 213 8.87 10.30 -0.99
CA THR A 213 8.91 11.62 -0.31
C THR A 213 8.07 12.71 -0.97
N LYS A 214 7.91 12.73 -2.30
CA LYS A 214 7.06 13.74 -2.97
C LYS A 214 5.57 13.49 -2.69
N HIS A 215 5.14 12.24 -2.67
CA HIS A 215 3.76 11.84 -2.37
C HIS A 215 3.46 11.99 -0.88
N ILE A 216 4.41 11.59 -0.03
CA ILE A 216 4.37 11.80 1.41
C ILE A 216 4.27 13.29 1.75
N SER A 217 5.02 14.18 1.10
CA SER A 217 4.96 15.61 1.45
C SER A 217 3.56 16.21 1.31
N LYS A 218 2.75 15.72 0.35
CA LYS A 218 1.35 16.12 0.17
C LYS A 218 0.51 15.57 1.31
N ILE A 219 0.66 14.28 1.61
CA ILE A 219 0.00 13.60 2.72
C ILE A 219 0.33 14.28 4.07
N ARG A 220 1.62 14.51 4.34
CA ARG A 220 2.18 15.21 5.51
C ARG A 220 1.58 16.62 5.67
N ASN A 221 1.37 17.36 4.57
CA ASN A 221 0.73 18.66 4.63
C ASN A 221 -0.75 18.58 5.02
N TYR A 222 -1.47 17.52 4.63
CA TYR A 222 -2.83 17.27 5.11
C TYR A 222 -2.85 16.97 6.61
N PHE A 223 -1.87 16.22 7.12
CA PHE A 223 -1.72 15.91 8.54
C PHE A 223 -1.45 17.12 9.43
N TRP A 224 -0.48 17.97 9.06
CA TRP A 224 -0.13 19.12 9.89
C TRP A 224 -1.27 20.13 9.99
N LYS A 225 -2.13 20.22 8.96
CA LYS A 225 -3.36 21.02 9.04
C LYS A 225 -4.35 20.49 10.09
N VAL A 226 -4.42 19.18 10.31
CA VAL A 226 -5.30 18.56 11.32
C VAL A 226 -4.74 18.77 12.73
N LYS A 227 -3.42 18.64 12.92
CA LYS A 227 -2.78 18.81 14.24
C LYS A 227 -2.95 20.22 14.84
N VAL A 228 -3.12 21.24 14.00
CA VAL A 228 -3.37 22.62 14.45
C VAL A 228 -4.80 22.80 15.01
N VAL A 229 -5.75 21.90 14.68
CA VAL A 229 -7.16 22.03 15.06
C VAL A 229 -7.51 21.31 16.37
N GLU A 230 -6.78 20.26 16.76
CA GLU A 230 -7.18 19.35 17.85
C GLU A 230 -6.30 19.37 19.10
N ASN A 231 -5.45 20.38 19.29
CA ASN A 231 -4.39 20.39 20.31
C ASN A 231 -4.86 20.58 21.77
N ASN A 232 -6.03 20.05 22.17
CA ASN A 232 -6.67 20.29 23.47
C ASN A 232 -7.19 19.05 24.24
N GLN A 233 -6.78 17.80 23.94
CA GLN A 233 -7.17 16.65 24.78
C GLN A 233 -6.04 15.64 25.03
N SER A 234 -6.05 15.07 26.24
CA SER A 234 -5.00 14.22 26.82
C SER A 234 -4.73 12.96 25.97
N GLN A 235 -3.48 12.80 25.51
CA GLN A 235 -3.05 11.67 24.69
C GLN A 235 -2.74 10.43 25.55
N GLY A 236 -3.30 9.27 25.17
CA GLY A 236 -2.93 7.98 25.77
C GLY A 236 -1.60 7.46 25.23
N ASN A 237 -0.98 6.51 25.94
CA ASN A 237 0.35 5.97 25.58
C ASN A 237 0.37 5.31 24.17
N THR A 238 -0.71 4.63 23.78
CA THR A 238 -0.84 4.03 22.44
C THR A 238 -0.97 5.06 21.32
N ASP A 239 -1.59 6.22 21.60
CA ASP A 239 -1.72 7.30 20.60
C ASP A 239 -0.34 7.94 20.35
N LEU A 240 0.50 8.04 21.39
CA LEU A 240 1.88 8.52 21.27
C LEU A 240 2.76 7.54 20.48
N GLU A 241 2.66 6.23 20.71
CA GLU A 241 3.40 5.21 19.93
C GLU A 241 3.02 5.24 18.45
N LYS A 242 1.72 5.37 18.13
CA LYS A 242 1.26 5.50 16.75
C LYS A 242 1.69 6.81 16.10
N GLN A 243 1.69 7.92 16.85
CA GLN A 243 2.23 9.19 16.37
C GLN A 243 3.72 9.10 16.08
N ASP A 244 4.51 8.47 16.96
CA ASP A 244 5.95 8.27 16.77
C ASP A 244 6.22 7.34 15.57
N LEU A 245 5.45 6.27 15.43
CA LEU A 245 5.51 5.40 14.25
C LEU A 245 5.17 6.14 12.98
N LEU A 246 4.09 6.93 12.95
CA LEU A 246 3.77 7.76 11.79
C LEU A 246 4.88 8.77 11.51
N LEU A 247 5.44 9.41 12.53
CA LEU A 247 6.52 10.38 12.35
C LEU A 247 7.78 9.70 11.79
N LYS A 248 8.16 8.52 12.29
CA LYS A 248 9.23 7.69 11.73
C LYS A 248 8.93 7.28 10.29
N PHE A 249 7.67 6.97 10.01
CA PHE A 249 7.19 6.59 8.69
C PHE A 249 7.22 7.77 7.69
N LEU A 250 6.95 9.00 8.15
CA LEU A 250 6.91 10.23 7.32
C LEU A 250 8.24 11.01 7.29
N ALA A 251 9.23 10.67 8.14
CA ALA A 251 10.50 11.37 8.27
C ALA A 251 11.60 10.89 7.30
N ASN A 252 11.34 9.83 6.53
CA ASN A 252 12.24 9.29 5.51
C ASN A 252 11.83 9.76 4.11
#